data_AF-A0A6A4KRF8-F1
#
_entry.id   AF-A0A6A4KRF8-F1
#
_cell.length_a   1.000
_cell.length_b   1.000
_cell.length_c   1.000
_cell.angle_alpha   90.00
_cell.angle_beta   90.00
_cell.angle_gamma   90.00
#
_symmetry.space_group_name_H-M   'P 1'
#
loop_
_entity.id
_entity.type
_entity.pdbx_description
1 polymer ?
#
loop_
_entity_poly.entity_id
_entity_poly.type
_entity_poly.pdbx_seq_one_letter_code
_entity_poly.pdbx_strand_id
1 'polypeptide(L)'
;MENETHLLEINLISAQGLKMPLANLRRLQTYAIAWVDPDAKLRTRIDRLGGENPTWNKKFIFQVTSDFLSDDTSGVSVEIYAVRYIKDPLISTIRFLLSPSYLRPIPRHSQHCRHRS
;
A
#
# COMPACT_ATOMS: atom_id res chain seq x y z
N MET A 1 21.08 16.93 -13.18
CA MET A 1 20.04 17.50 -12.30
C MET A 1 19.72 16.42 -11.31
N GLU A 2 20.01 16.63 -10.04
CA GLU A 2 19.71 15.65 -8.99
C GLU A 2 18.24 15.83 -8.65
N ASN A 3 17.42 14.82 -8.96
CA ASN A 3 15.99 14.90 -8.69
C ASN A 3 15.81 14.73 -7.18
N GLU A 4 15.18 15.71 -6.54
CA GLU A 4 14.79 15.59 -5.13
C GLU A 4 13.94 14.33 -4.94
N THR A 5 14.32 13.49 -3.97
CA THR A 5 13.60 12.27 -3.65
C THR A 5 12.98 12.32 -2.26
N HIS A 6 11.78 11.75 -2.15
CA HIS A 6 10.99 11.64 -0.92
C HIS A 6 10.78 10.17 -0.57
N LEU A 7 10.53 9.89 0.70
CA LEU A 7 10.13 8.56 1.16
C LEU A 7 8.63 8.52 1.39
N LEU A 8 7.95 7.64 0.66
CA LEU A 8 6.53 7.36 0.80
C LEU A 8 6.35 6.11 1.68
N GLU A 9 5.81 6.31 2.88
CA GLU A 9 5.49 5.22 3.80
C GLU A 9 4.02 4.80 3.67
N ILE A 10 3.77 3.50 3.54
CA ILE A 10 2.42 2.93 3.45
C ILE A 10 2.28 1.81 4.47
N ASN A 11 1.30 1.93 5.35
CA ASN A 11 0.97 0.90 6.33
C ASN A 11 -0.25 0.10 5.86
N LEU A 12 -0.01 -1.08 5.29
CA LEU A 12 -1.07 -2.01 4.89
C LEU A 12 -1.40 -2.94 6.04
N ILE A 13 -2.50 -2.65 6.74
CA ILE A 13 -2.89 -3.35 7.96
C ILE A 13 -3.67 -4.63 7.63
N SER A 14 -4.83 -4.48 6.99
CA SER A 14 -5.79 -5.56 6.75
C SER A 14 -6.69 -5.27 5.55
N ALA A 15 -7.50 -6.26 5.18
CA ALA A 15 -8.65 -6.11 4.29
C ALA A 15 -9.87 -6.78 4.93
N GLN A 16 -11.06 -6.46 4.45
CA GLN A 16 -12.32 -7.01 4.97
C GLN A 16 -13.24 -7.43 3.82
N GLY A 17 -13.99 -8.51 4.03
CA GLY A 17 -15.00 -8.98 3.07
C GLY A 17 -14.44 -9.36 1.70
N LEU A 18 -13.21 -9.90 1.63
CA LEU A 18 -12.65 -10.38 0.37
C LEU A 18 -13.48 -11.53 -0.17
N LYS A 19 -13.96 -11.40 -1.41
CA LYS A 19 -14.74 -12.45 -2.06
C LYS A 19 -13.83 -13.62 -2.43
N MET A 20 -14.23 -14.82 -2.02
CA MET A 20 -13.57 -16.03 -2.49
C MET A 20 -13.70 -16.15 -4.02
N PRO A 21 -12.58 -16.23 -4.76
CA PRO A 21 -12.62 -16.29 -6.22
C PRO A 21 -13.20 -17.62 -6.71
N LEU A 22 -13.17 -18.67 -5.87
CA LEU A 22 -13.76 -19.97 -6.13
C LEU A 22 -14.41 -20.52 -4.86
N ALA A 23 -15.62 -21.06 -4.99
CA ALA A 23 -16.40 -21.64 -3.89
C ALA A 23 -15.72 -22.84 -3.19
N ASN A 24 -14.69 -23.44 -3.80
CA ASN A 24 -14.10 -24.71 -3.38
C ASN A 24 -12.84 -24.54 -2.50
N LEU A 25 -12.42 -23.30 -2.22
CA LEU A 25 -11.27 -23.02 -1.36
C LEU A 25 -11.66 -23.26 0.11
N ARG A 26 -11.21 -24.37 0.69
CA ARG A 26 -11.45 -24.68 2.11
C ARG A 26 -10.92 -23.61 3.08
N ARG A 27 -9.91 -22.85 2.65
CA ARG A 27 -9.28 -21.79 3.44
C ARG A 27 -8.66 -20.75 2.51
N LEU A 28 -9.16 -19.52 2.58
CA LEU A 28 -8.60 -18.39 1.84
C LEU A 28 -7.32 -17.92 2.55
N GLN A 29 -6.19 -17.98 1.85
CA GLN A 29 -4.91 -17.44 2.31
C GLN A 29 -4.50 -16.36 1.33
N THR A 30 -4.09 -15.19 1.81
CA THR A 30 -3.86 -14.05 0.95
C THR A 30 -2.58 -13.32 1.27
N TYR A 31 -2.01 -12.69 0.25
CA TYR A 31 -0.94 -11.72 0.40
C TYR A 31 -1.24 -10.54 -0.51
N ALA A 32 -0.57 -9.42 -0.24
CA ALA A 32 -0.67 -8.24 -1.06
C ALA A 32 0.68 -7.92 -1.70
N ILE A 33 0.63 -7.33 -2.88
CA ILE A 33 1.76 -6.74 -3.60
C ILE A 33 1.47 -5.25 -3.70
N ALA A 34 2.42 -4.40 -3.32
CA ALA A 34 2.32 -2.95 -3.44
C ALA A 34 3.50 -2.39 -4.25
N TRP A 35 3.24 -1.38 -5.07
CA TRP A 35 4.27 -0.70 -5.85
C TRP A 35 3.86 0.71 -6.29
N VAL A 36 4.87 1.55 -6.51
CA VAL A 36 4.78 2.83 -7.23
C VAL A 36 5.36 2.73 -8.64
N ASP A 37 6.34 1.85 -8.82
CA ASP A 37 6.97 1.46 -10.08
C ASP A 37 6.65 -0.02 -10.35
N PRO A 38 6.02 -0.37 -11.49
CA PRO A 38 5.72 -1.76 -11.85
C PRO A 38 6.92 -2.71 -11.83
N ASP A 39 8.15 -2.20 -11.99
CA ASP A 39 9.38 -3.00 -11.96
C ASP A 39 9.89 -3.23 -10.52
N ALA A 40 9.44 -2.44 -9.54
CA ALA A 40 9.86 -2.48 -8.14
C ALA A 40 8.70 -2.85 -7.20
N LYS A 41 8.25 -4.11 -7.29
CA LYS A 41 7.13 -4.62 -6.48
C LYS A 41 7.57 -5.14 -5.11
N LEU A 42 6.83 -4.76 -4.06
CA LEU A 42 7.03 -5.25 -2.70
C LEU A 42 5.86 -6.14 -2.27
N ARG A 43 6.13 -7.21 -1.52
CA ARG A 43 5.12 -8.20 -1.11
C ARG A 43 4.97 -8.27 0.41
N THR A 44 3.75 -8.51 0.89
CA THR A 44 3.49 -8.89 2.29
C THR A 44 3.84 -10.36 2.56
N ARG A 45 3.82 -10.75 3.83
CA ARG A 45 3.73 -12.17 4.20
C ARG A 45 2.33 -12.69 3.88
N ILE A 46 2.23 -14.00 3.65
CA ILE A 46 0.93 -14.66 3.49
C ILE A 46 0.22 -14.66 4.85
N ASP A 47 -0.97 -14.08 4.90
CA ASP A 47 -1.90 -14.36 5.98
C ASP A 47 -2.61 -15.69 5.69
N ARG A 48 -2.46 -16.63 6.62
CA ARG A 48 -3.06 -17.95 6.51
C ARG A 48 -4.36 -18.03 7.28
N LEU A 49 -4.63 -17.13 8.23
CA LEU A 49 -5.70 -17.27 9.22
C LEU A 49 -6.93 -16.42 8.91
N GLY A 50 -6.74 -15.19 8.43
CA GLY A 50 -7.83 -14.21 8.35
C GLY A 50 -8.89 -14.48 7.29
N GLY A 51 -8.65 -15.40 6.34
CA GLY A 51 -9.67 -15.78 5.36
C GLY A 51 -10.10 -14.59 4.50
N GLU A 52 -11.39 -14.25 4.57
CA GLU A 52 -11.96 -13.07 3.91
C GLU A 52 -11.56 -11.74 4.57
N ASN A 53 -11.04 -11.78 5.79
CA ASN A 53 -10.63 -10.63 6.59
C ASN A 53 -9.14 -10.72 6.97
N PRO A 54 -8.22 -10.71 5.99
CA PRO A 54 -6.82 -10.94 6.27
C PRO A 54 -6.16 -9.78 7.01
N THR A 55 -5.15 -10.10 7.82
CA THR A 55 -4.29 -9.09 8.48
C THR A 55 -2.82 -9.33 8.14
N TRP A 56 -2.21 -8.37 7.46
CA TRP A 56 -0.80 -8.44 7.07
C TRP A 56 0.11 -7.58 7.94
N ASN A 57 -0.40 -6.46 8.44
CA ASN A 57 0.33 -5.47 9.24
C ASN A 57 1.74 -5.19 8.71
N LYS A 58 1.82 -4.79 7.44
CA LYS A 58 3.08 -4.57 6.73
C LYS A 58 3.24 -3.10 6.37
N LYS A 59 4.38 -2.55 6.79
CA LYS A 59 4.88 -1.26 6.32
C LYS A 59 5.68 -1.43 5.03
N PHE A 60 5.35 -0.64 4.03
CA PHE A 60 6.10 -0.45 2.80
C PHE A 60 6.72 0.95 2.80
N ILE A 61 7.92 1.06 2.25
CA ILE A 61 8.62 2.33 2.08
C ILE A 61 9.07 2.36 0.62
N PHE A 62 8.69 3.41 -0.10
CA PHE A 62 9.08 3.64 -1.48
C PHE A 62 9.87 4.94 -1.57
N GLN A 63 10.95 4.95 -2.35
CA GLN A 63 11.62 6.19 -2.72
C GLN A 63 10.98 6.70 -4.01
N VAL A 64 10.48 7.93 -3.98
CA VAL A 64 9.77 8.58 -5.10
C VAL A 64 10.40 9.93 -5.39
N THR A 65 10.32 10.40 -6.64
CA THR A 65 10.84 11.72 -7.02
C THR A 65 9.81 12.82 -6.79
N SER A 66 10.26 14.07 -6.67
CA SER A 66 9.36 15.23 -6.68
C SER A 66 8.48 15.27 -7.93
N ASP A 67 9.03 14.91 -9.10
CA ASP A 67 8.28 14.83 -10.36
C ASP A 67 7.11 13.84 -10.27
N PHE A 68 7.35 12.65 -9.70
CA PHE A 68 6.30 11.66 -9.46
C PHE A 68 5.21 12.23 -8.55
N LEU A 69 5.56 12.92 -7.46
CA LEU A 69 4.56 13.51 -6.57
C LEU A 69 3.78 14.69 -7.20
N SER A 70 4.33 15.32 -8.23
CA SER A 70 3.69 16.44 -8.94
C SER A 70 2.72 16.01 -10.04
N ASP A 71 2.79 14.75 -10.48
CA ASP A 71 1.92 14.20 -11.52
C ASP A 71 0.58 13.74 -10.92
N ASP A 72 -0.53 14.26 -11.46
CA ASP A 72 -1.89 13.95 -11.02
C ASP A 72 -2.27 12.47 -11.21
N THR A 73 -1.56 11.77 -12.10
CA THR A 73 -1.77 10.34 -12.38
C THR A 73 -0.93 9.44 -11.48
N SER A 74 0.03 9.98 -10.72
CA SER A 74 0.89 9.20 -9.85
C SER A 74 0.12 8.56 -8.72
N GLY A 75 0.54 7.35 -8.37
CA GLY A 75 -0.18 6.56 -7.39
C GLY A 75 0.52 5.30 -6.96
N VAL A 76 0.03 4.77 -5.85
CA VAL A 76 0.44 3.47 -5.33
C VAL A 76 -0.60 2.46 -5.77
N SER A 77 -0.13 1.39 -6.41
CA SER A 77 -0.97 0.24 -6.73
C SER A 77 -0.79 -0.84 -5.68
N VAL A 78 -1.89 -1.45 -5.27
CA VAL A 78 -1.91 -2.61 -4.37
C VAL A 78 -2.79 -3.68 -5.00
N GLU A 79 -2.24 -4.88 -5.15
CA GLU A 79 -2.99 -6.06 -5.57
C GLU A 79 -3.01 -7.08 -4.45
N ILE A 80 -4.17 -7.72 -4.27
CA ILE A 80 -4.35 -8.79 -3.30
C ILE A 80 -4.54 -10.09 -4.07
N TYR A 81 -3.76 -11.09 -3.70
CA TYR A 81 -3.76 -12.41 -4.33
C TYR A 81 -4.15 -13.48 -3.33
N ALA A 82 -4.84 -14.52 -3.79
CA ALA A 82 -5.03 -15.74 -3.01
C ALA A 82 -3.96 -16.77 -3.38
N VAL A 83 -3.45 -17.48 -2.37
CA VAL A 83 -2.43 -18.52 -2.56
C VAL A 83 -3.05 -19.78 -3.13
N ARG A 84 -2.42 -20.34 -4.16
CA ARG A 84 -2.81 -21.60 -4.81
C ARG A 84 -1.59 -22.38 -5.29
N TYR A 85 -1.82 -23.64 -5.64
CA TYR A 85 -0.74 -24.54 -6.07
C TYR A 85 -0.19 -24.21 -7.47
N ILE A 86 -1.06 -23.81 -8.41
CA ILE A 86 -0.68 -23.62 -9.82
C ILE A 86 -0.44 -22.14 -10.13
N LYS A 87 -1.45 -21.30 -9.87
CA LYS A 87 -1.40 -19.86 -10.08
C LYS A 87 -2.24 -19.17 -9.03
N ASP A 88 -1.67 -18.16 -8.41
CA ASP A 88 -2.34 -17.32 -7.41
C ASP A 88 -3.34 -16.40 -8.12
N PRO A 89 -4.66 -16.57 -7.94
CA PRO A 89 -5.63 -15.67 -8.56
C PRO A 89 -5.60 -14.29 -7.90
N LEU A 90 -5.70 -13.25 -8.74
CA LEU A 90 -5.93 -11.88 -8.31
C LEU A 90 -7.34 -11.76 -7.71
N ILE A 91 -7.42 -11.26 -6.49
CA ILE A 91 -8.68 -11.03 -5.76
C ILE A 91 -9.16 -9.61 -5.95
N SER A 92 -8.24 -8.66 -5.84
CA SER A 92 -8.55 -7.24 -5.87
C SER A 92 -7.36 -6.42 -6.33
N THR A 93 -7.66 -5.33 -7.03
CA THR A 93 -6.69 -4.30 -7.41
C THR A 93 -7.19 -2.98 -6.85
N ILE A 94 -6.28 -2.28 -6.18
CA ILE A 94 -6.52 -0.99 -5.55
C ILE A 94 -5.46 -0.03 -6.08
N ARG A 95 -5.88 1.19 -6.41
CA ARG A 95 -4.95 2.25 -6.83
C ARG A 95 -5.25 3.52 -6.04
N PHE A 96 -4.26 4.00 -5.32
CA PHE A 96 -4.33 5.24 -4.56
C PHE A 96 -3.58 6.33 -5.30
N LEU A 97 -4.27 7.36 -5.77
CA LEU A 97 -3.63 8.52 -6.39
C LEU A 97 -2.99 9.39 -5.31
N LEU A 98 -1.78 9.86 -5.57
CA LEU A 98 -1.00 10.70 -4.66
C LEU A 98 -1.11 12.19 -5.00
N SER A 99 -2.06 12.56 -5.85
CA SER A 99 -2.25 13.94 -6.27
C SER A 99 -2.30 14.88 -5.05
N PRO A 100 -1.67 16.06 -5.12
CA PRO A 100 -1.61 17.03 -4.02
C PRO A 100 -2.99 17.41 -3.46
N SER A 101 -4.04 17.32 -4.26
CA SER A 101 -5.41 17.60 -3.83
C SER A 101 -5.99 16.58 -2.84
N TYR A 102 -5.47 15.34 -2.83
CA TYR A 102 -5.91 14.28 -1.92
C TYR A 102 -5.03 14.14 -0.68
N LEU A 103 -3.78 14.62 -0.74
CA LEU A 103 -2.84 14.57 0.38
C LEU A 103 -3.02 15.82 1.26
N ARG A 104 -3.76 15.69 2.35
CA ARG A 104 -3.76 16.73 3.40
C ARG A 104 -2.36 16.78 4.02
N PRO A 105 -1.64 17.91 3.95
CA PRO A 105 -0.40 18.05 4.70
C PRO A 105 -0.71 17.84 6.17
N ILE A 106 -0.08 16.85 6.80
CA ILE A 106 -0.13 16.73 8.26
C ILE A 106 0.55 17.98 8.80
N PRO A 107 -0.14 18.84 9.58
CA PRO A 107 0.49 20.01 10.15
C PRO A 107 1.63 19.55 11.04
N ARG A 108 2.88 19.84 10.66
CA ARG A 108 4.01 19.64 11.54
C ARG A 108 3.80 20.57 12.73
N HIS A 109 3.61 20.00 13.91
CA HIS A 109 3.41 20.76 15.14
C HIS A 109 4.68 21.57 15.40
N SER A 110 4.67 22.85 15.03
CA SER A 110 5.74 23.79 15.33
C SER A 110 5.82 23.92 16.84
N GLN A 111 6.82 23.31 17.48
CA GLN A 111 7.17 23.64 18.84
C GLN A 111 7.75 25.05 18.84
N HIS A 112 6.88 26.05 18.92
CA HIS A 112 7.29 27.41 19.19
C HIS A 112 7.59 27.51 20.69
N CYS A 113 8.85 27.31 21.06
CA CYS A 113 9.35 27.62 22.40
C CYS A 113 9.08 29.09 22.70
N ARG A 114 8.04 29.37 23.50
CA ARG A 114 7.87 30.68 24.14
C ARG A 114 8.80 30.74 25.33
N HIS A 115 9.97 31.35 25.14
CA HIS A 115 10.70 31.94 26.26
C HIS A 115 9.87 33.13 26.76
N ARG A 116 9.36 33.02 27.99
CA ARG A 116 8.74 34.13 28.71
C ARG A 116 9.81 34.68 29.66
N SER A 117 10.22 35.93 29.38
CA SER A 117 10.99 36.78 30.28
C SER A 117 10.15 37.23 31.47
#